data_AF-A0A0F9C0T1-F1
#
_entry.id   AF-A0A0F9C0T1-F1
#
_cell.length_a   1.000
_cell.length_b   1.000
_cell.length_c   1.000
_cell.angle_alpha   90.00
_cell.angle_beta   90.00
_cell.angle_gamma   90.00
#
_symmetry.space_group_name_H-M   'P 1'
#
loop_
_entity.id
_entity.type
_entity.pdbx_description
1 polymer ?
#
loop_
_entity_poly.entity_id
_entity_poly.type
_entity_poly.pdbx_seq_one_letter_code
_entity_poly.pdbx_strand_id
1 'polypeptide(L)'
;PIKTRLGEAIIEKLLKVFFGQKIMNNQNGFRAFNKKLKPILKKARYQGFAYATETVILTLINKKRIIECPIKVYDRKHGSSKINLANLMLDLLSCFLRYSCKITVNVFSKQKGNN
;
A
#
# COMPACT_ATOMS: atom_id res chain seq x y z
N PRO A 1 -15.59 -3.84 8.23
CA PRO A 1 -15.38 -3.91 9.70
C PRO A 1 -14.49 -2.75 10.21
N ILE A 2 -14.79 -2.23 11.40
CA ILE A 2 -14.09 -1.06 11.99
C ILE A 2 -12.59 -1.34 12.21
N LYS A 3 -12.21 -2.58 12.57
CA LYS A 3 -10.81 -2.95 12.85
C LYS A 3 -9.89 -2.88 11.62
N THR A 4 -10.39 -3.24 10.44
CA THR A 4 -9.67 -3.09 9.16
C THR A 4 -9.42 -1.62 8.82
N ARG A 5 -10.37 -0.72 9.13
CA ARG A 5 -10.21 0.72 8.91
C ARG A 5 -9.08 1.32 9.75
N LEU A 6 -8.85 0.79 10.95
CA LEU A 6 -7.73 1.24 11.80
C LEU A 6 -6.38 0.87 11.19
N GLY A 7 -6.22 -0.37 10.70
CA GLY A 7 -5.01 -0.78 9.98
C GLY A 7 -4.77 0.07 8.74
N GLU A 8 -5.81 0.34 7.96
CA GLU A 8 -5.73 1.23 6.79
C GLU A 8 -5.27 2.64 7.15
N ALA A 9 -5.79 3.23 8.24
CA ALA A 9 -5.41 4.56 8.71
C ALA A 9 -3.95 4.64 9.18
N ILE A 10 -3.44 3.58 9.83
CA ILE A 10 -2.02 3.50 10.21
C ILE A 10 -1.15 3.49 8.95
N ILE A 11 -1.48 2.63 7.98
CA ILE A 11 -0.73 2.56 6.72
C ILE A 11 -0.80 3.88 5.95
N GLU A 12 -1.97 4.53 5.90
CA GLU A 12 -2.15 5.84 5.28
C GLU A 12 -1.21 6.88 5.91
N LYS A 13 -1.13 6.91 7.25
CA LYS A 13 -0.25 7.84 7.96
C LYS A 13 1.22 7.57 7.64
N LEU A 14 1.65 6.31 7.57
CA LEU A 14 3.01 5.95 7.16
C LEU A 14 3.31 6.40 5.73
N LEU A 15 2.39 6.13 4.79
CA LEU A 15 2.55 6.57 3.40
C LEU A 15 2.62 8.10 3.28
N LYS A 16 1.83 8.82 4.08
CA LYS A 16 1.87 10.28 4.14
C LYS A 16 3.19 10.79 4.70
N VAL A 17 3.70 10.19 5.79
CA VAL A 17 4.98 10.60 6.41
C VAL A 17 6.15 10.33 5.46
N PHE A 18 6.23 9.15 4.86
CA PHE A 18 7.38 8.80 4.03
C PHE A 18 7.31 9.37 2.62
N PHE A 19 6.16 9.30 1.95
CA PHE A 19 6.07 9.68 0.54
C PHE A 19 5.38 11.03 0.31
N GLY A 20 4.82 11.64 1.35
CA GLY A 20 4.01 12.85 1.22
C GLY A 20 2.70 12.61 0.47
N GLN A 21 2.23 11.36 0.39
CA GLN A 21 1.04 10.97 -0.36
C GLN A 21 0.00 10.38 0.59
N LYS A 22 -1.20 10.96 0.60
CA LYS A 22 -2.36 10.39 1.28
C LYS A 22 -3.01 9.38 0.34
N ILE A 23 -3.07 8.11 0.75
CA ILE A 23 -3.67 7.03 -0.04
C ILE A 23 -4.63 6.25 0.86
N MET A 24 -5.91 6.38 0.55
CA MET A 24 -7.02 5.68 1.19
C MET A 24 -7.18 4.27 0.62
N ASN A 25 -7.91 3.39 1.31
CA ASN A 25 -8.19 2.01 0.83
C ASN A 25 -6.91 1.27 0.35
N ASN A 26 -5.78 1.49 1.03
CA ASN A 26 -4.47 0.96 0.65
C ASN A 26 -4.39 -0.58 0.64
N GLN A 27 -5.36 -1.25 1.26
CA GLN A 27 -5.47 -2.71 1.36
C GLN A 27 -6.45 -3.33 0.36
N ASN A 28 -7.23 -2.54 -0.39
CA ASN A 28 -8.19 -3.05 -1.37
C ASN A 28 -7.49 -3.44 -2.69
N GLY A 29 -7.95 -4.53 -3.31
CA GLY A 29 -7.51 -5.02 -4.62
C GLY A 29 -8.17 -4.31 -5.81
N PHE A 30 -9.19 -3.48 -5.61
CA PHE A 30 -9.85 -2.73 -6.70
C PHE A 30 -8.92 -1.64 -7.25
N ARG A 31 -8.06 -2.02 -8.21
CA ARG A 31 -6.99 -1.19 -8.77
C ARG A 31 -6.75 -1.53 -10.24
N ALA A 32 -6.39 -0.52 -11.02
CA ALA A 32 -5.92 -0.68 -12.38
C ALA A 32 -4.43 -0.30 -12.46
N PHE A 33 -3.67 -1.04 -13.28
CA PHE A 33 -2.24 -0.80 -13.46
C PHE A 33 -1.90 -0.61 -14.92
N ASN A 34 -1.02 0.34 -15.21
CA ASN A 34 -0.43 0.47 -16.53
C ASN A 34 0.51 -0.73 -16.79
N LYS A 35 0.51 -1.31 -18.00
CA LYS A 35 1.40 -2.41 -18.41
C LYS A 35 2.88 -2.12 -18.13
N LYS A 36 3.29 -0.84 -18.15
CA LYS A 36 4.66 -0.39 -17.80
C LYS A 36 5.05 -0.71 -16.35
N LEU A 37 4.09 -0.91 -15.44
CA LEU A 37 4.34 -1.30 -14.05
C LEU A 37 4.58 -2.80 -13.86
N LYS A 38 4.25 -3.64 -14.85
CA LYS A 38 4.41 -5.10 -14.79
C LYS A 38 5.79 -5.56 -14.26
N PRO A 39 6.94 -5.07 -14.75
CA PRO A 39 8.24 -5.51 -14.23
C PRO A 39 8.52 -5.09 -12.78
N ILE A 40 7.87 -4.03 -12.30
CA ILE A 40 7.96 -3.57 -10.91
C ILE A 40 7.09 -4.46 -10.03
N LEU A 41 5.83 -4.68 -10.42
CA LEU A 41 4.86 -5.45 -9.66
C LEU A 41 5.23 -6.94 -9.59
N LYS A 42 5.90 -7.49 -10.60
CA LYS A 42 6.46 -8.86 -10.56
C LYS A 42 7.46 -9.09 -9.43
N LYS A 43 8.01 -8.03 -8.82
CA LYS A 43 8.94 -8.13 -7.68
C LYS A 43 8.22 -8.24 -6.34
N ALA A 44 6.90 -8.07 -6.33
CA ALA A 44 6.09 -8.24 -5.13
C ALA A 44 6.18 -9.67 -4.61
N ARG A 45 6.23 -9.83 -3.29
CA ARG A 45 6.39 -11.11 -2.62
C ARG A 45 5.25 -11.46 -1.69
N TYR A 46 4.42 -10.48 -1.35
CA TYR A 46 3.26 -10.70 -0.49
C TYR A 46 2.04 -11.10 -1.32
N GLN A 47 1.03 -11.67 -0.65
CA GLN A 47 -0.25 -12.02 -1.23
C GLN A 47 -1.39 -11.33 -0.47
N GLY A 48 -2.61 -11.37 -1.04
CA GLY A 48 -3.80 -10.83 -0.40
C GLY A 48 -3.71 -9.32 -0.12
N PHE A 49 -4.08 -8.92 1.10
CA PHE A 49 -4.11 -7.51 1.52
C PHE A 49 -2.71 -6.88 1.61
N ALA A 50 -1.69 -7.66 1.98
CA ALA A 50 -0.32 -7.17 2.04
C ALA A 50 0.26 -6.91 0.65
N TYR A 51 -0.15 -7.68 -0.36
CA TYR A 51 0.17 -7.40 -1.76
C TYR A 51 -0.34 -6.02 -2.19
N ALA A 52 -1.58 -5.66 -1.85
CA ALA A 52 -2.14 -4.35 -2.21
C ALA A 52 -1.27 -3.21 -1.67
N THR A 53 -0.89 -3.28 -0.40
CA THR A 53 0.03 -2.32 0.23
C THR A 53 1.41 -2.34 -0.42
N GLU A 54 1.96 -3.51 -0.70
CA GLU A 54 3.27 -3.66 -1.36
C GLU A 54 3.28 -3.01 -2.75
N THR A 55 2.22 -3.20 -3.55
CA THR A 55 2.13 -2.56 -4.88
C THR A 55 2.11 -1.04 -4.80
N VAL A 56 1.47 -0.46 -3.78
CA VAL A 56 1.51 0.99 -3.51
C VAL A 56 2.93 1.43 -3.19
N ILE A 57 3.59 0.76 -2.24
CA ILE A 57 4.96 1.08 -1.83
C ILE A 57 5.92 0.97 -3.02
N LEU A 58 5.86 -0.11 -3.80
CA LEU A 58 6.71 -0.30 -4.98
C LEU A 58 6.46 0.78 -6.03
N THR A 59 5.21 1.18 -6.26
CA THR A 59 4.86 2.23 -7.22
C THR A 59 5.44 3.58 -6.79
N LEU A 60 5.32 3.92 -5.50
CA LEU A 60 5.86 5.16 -4.94
C LEU A 60 7.40 5.16 -4.92
N ILE A 61 8.03 4.03 -4.57
CA ILE A 61 9.49 3.90 -4.61
C ILE A 61 10.03 4.11 -6.04
N ASN A 62 9.27 3.68 -7.05
CA ASN A 62 9.66 3.89 -8.45
C ASN A 62 9.22 5.25 -9.00
N LYS A 63 8.82 6.20 -8.12
CA LYS A 63 8.40 7.56 -8.46
C LYS A 63 7.28 7.59 -9.51
N LYS A 64 6.39 6.60 -9.47
CA LYS A 64 5.23 6.52 -10.37
C LYS A 64 4.00 7.14 -9.70
N ARG A 65 3.10 7.65 -10.53
CA ARG A 65 1.89 8.33 -10.07
C ARG A 65 0.83 7.32 -9.64
N ILE A 66 0.15 7.62 -8.54
CA ILE A 66 -1.06 6.93 -8.09
C ILE A 66 -2.19 7.95 -8.12
N ILE A 67 -3.36 7.54 -8.61
CA ILE A 67 -4.57 8.36 -8.64
C ILE A 67 -5.65 7.56 -7.93
N GLU A 68 -6.35 8.21 -7.01
CA GLU A 68 -7.51 7.63 -6.32
C GLU A 68 -8.80 8.10 -6.98
N CYS A 69 -9.73 7.18 -7.16
CA CYS A 69 -11.07 7.48 -7.66
C CYS A 69 -12.09 7.10 -6.58
N PRO A 70 -13.03 7.99 -6.22
CA PRO A 70 -14.05 7.66 -5.25
C PRO A 70 -14.96 6.56 -5.79
N ILE A 71 -15.15 5.51 -5.00
CA ILE A 71 -16.03 4.38 -5.33
C ILE A 71 -17.03 4.15 -4.20
N LYS A 72 -18.24 3.74 -4.56
CA LYS A 72 -19.22 3.23 -3.60
C LYS A 72 -18.97 1.73 -3.40
N VAL A 73 -18.63 1.35 -2.18
CA VAL A 73 -18.46 -0.05 -1.80
C VAL A 73 -19.78 -0.53 -1.22
N TYR A 74 -20.36 -1.58 -1.82
CA TYR A 74 -21.57 -2.22 -1.32
C TYR A 74 -21.21 -3.38 -0.40
N ASP A 75 -21.93 -3.51 0.71
CA ASP A 75 -21.77 -4.64 1.61
C ASP A 75 -22.22 -5.93 0.92
N ARG A 76 -21.47 -7.00 1.18
CA ARG A 76 -21.78 -8.33 0.64
C ARG A 76 -22.96 -8.89 1.44
N LYS A 77 -24.02 -9.35 0.76
CA LYS A 77 -25.17 -10.00 1.42
C LYS A 77 -24.80 -11.32 2.12
N HIS A 78 -23.78 -12.03 1.61
CA HIS A 78 -23.30 -13.30 2.16
C HIS A 78 -21.78 -13.40 2.17
N GLY A 79 -21.25 -14.14 3.15
CA GLY A 79 -19.82 -14.42 3.32
C GLY A 79 -19.14 -13.56 4.39
N SER A 80 -18.64 -14.19 5.45
CA SER A 80 -17.75 -13.56 6.42
C SER A 80 -16.30 -13.70 5.95
N SER A 81 -15.57 -12.59 5.93
CA SER A 81 -14.12 -12.64 5.67
C SER A 81 -13.43 -13.31 6.86
N LYS A 82 -12.95 -14.56 6.68
CA LYS A 82 -12.10 -15.28 7.65
C LYS A 82 -10.66 -14.71 7.64
N ILE A 83 -10.52 -13.42 7.93
CA ILE A 83 -9.21 -12.77 7.97
C ILE A 83 -8.66 -12.92 9.39
N ASN A 84 -7.55 -13.63 9.52
CA ASN A 84 -6.78 -13.62 10.76
C ASN A 84 -6.02 -12.28 10.85
N LEU A 85 -6.55 -11.35 11.64
CA LEU A 85 -6.09 -9.97 11.72
C LEU A 85 -4.64 -9.86 12.23
N ALA A 86 -4.21 -10.73 13.13
CA ALA A 86 -2.84 -10.73 13.66
C ALA A 86 -1.83 -11.05 12.56
N ASN A 87 -2.09 -12.10 11.78
CA ASN A 87 -1.25 -12.48 10.64
C ASN A 87 -1.21 -11.35 9.60
N LEU A 88 -2.37 -10.73 9.31
CA LEU A 88 -2.43 -9.59 8.40
C LEU A 88 -1.56 -8.41 8.88
N MET A 89 -1.60 -8.08 10.17
CA MET A 89 -0.77 -7.02 10.73
C MET A 89 0.72 -7.35 10.66
N LEU A 90 1.11 -8.61 10.93
CA LEU A 90 2.49 -9.07 10.79
C LEU A 90 2.98 -9.00 9.33
N ASP A 91 2.14 -9.40 8.38
CA ASP A 91 2.46 -9.31 6.95
C ASP A 91 2.65 -7.86 6.51
N LEU A 92 1.76 -6.96 6.93
CA LEU A 92 1.88 -5.53 6.62
C LEU A 92 3.13 -4.91 7.27
N LEU A 93 3.40 -5.23 8.54
CA LEU A 93 4.56 -4.71 9.25
C LEU A 93 5.86 -5.22 8.63
N SER A 94 5.95 -6.52 8.34
CA SER A 94 7.11 -7.11 7.68
C SER A 94 7.33 -6.51 6.28
N CYS A 95 6.25 -6.24 5.53
CA CYS A 95 6.33 -5.57 4.24
C CYS A 95 6.94 -4.17 4.39
N PHE A 96 6.43 -3.37 5.35
CA PHE A 96 6.98 -2.03 5.61
C PHE A 96 8.44 -2.08 6.05
N LEU A 97 8.79 -2.97 6.99
CA LEU A 97 10.17 -3.13 7.47
C LEU A 97 11.11 -3.52 6.34
N ARG A 98 10.71 -4.45 5.48
CA ARG A 98 11.52 -4.89 4.33
C ARG A 98 11.84 -3.76 3.36
N TYR A 99 10.85 -2.90 3.07
CA TYR A 99 11.05 -1.78 2.16
C TYR A 99 11.58 -0.52 2.85
N SER A 100 11.62 -0.48 4.19
CA SER A 100 12.02 0.70 4.98
C SER A 100 13.34 1.31 4.50
N CYS A 101 14.42 0.53 4.34
CA CYS A 101 15.70 1.05 3.84
C CYS A 101 15.58 1.71 2.46
N LYS A 102 14.81 1.10 1.54
CA LYS A 102 14.59 1.66 0.20
C LYS A 102 13.72 2.91 0.24
N ILE A 103 12.73 2.95 1.12
CA ILE A 103 11.90 4.11 1.38
C ILE A 103 12.79 5.24 1.85
N THR A 104 13.54 5.03 2.92
CA THR A 104 14.46 6.01 3.52
C THR A 104 15.42 6.58 2.47
N VAL A 105 16.15 5.74 1.73
CA VAL A 105 17.07 6.20 0.66
C VAL A 105 16.36 7.03 -0.40
N ASN A 106 15.16 6.62 -0.83
CA ASN A 106 14.42 7.36 -1.84
C ASN A 106 13.93 8.72 -1.34
N VAL A 107 13.41 8.77 -0.11
CA VAL A 107 12.96 10.01 0.54
C VAL A 107 14.11 11.00 0.66
N PHE A 108 15.29 10.55 1.12
CA PHE A 108 16.49 11.39 1.17
C PHE A 108 16.98 11.82 -0.21
N SER A 109 16.89 10.95 -1.22
CA SER A 109 17.24 11.32 -2.61
C SER A 109 16.30 12.38 -3.21
N LYS A 110 15.03 12.40 -2.77
CA LYS A 110 14.03 13.37 -3.22
C LYS A 110 14.29 14.77 -2.64
N GLN A 111 14.81 14.86 -1.41
CA GLN A 111 15.19 16.13 -0.80
C GLN A 111 16.42 16.77 -1.47
N LYS A 112 17.38 15.97 -1.96
CA LYS A 112 18.59 16.48 -2.64
C LYS A 112 18.37 17.06 -4.03
N GLY A 113 17.25 16.75 -4.70
CA GLY A 113 16.94 17.27 -6.04
C GLY A 113 16.03 18.50 -6.05
N ASN A 114 15.68 19.02 -4.87
CA ASN A 114 14.80 20.18 -4.69
C ASN A 114 15.53 21.34 -3.99
N ASN A 115 16.85 21.25 -3.84
CA ASN A 115 17.78 22.35 -3.53
C ASN A 115 18.58 22.67 -4.81
#